data_AF-A0A1G1VMD0-F1
#
_entry.id   AF-A0A1G1VMD0-F1
#
_cell.length_a   1.000
_cell.length_b   1.000
_cell.length_c   1.000
_cell.angle_alpha   90.00
_cell.angle_beta   90.00
_cell.angle_gamma   90.00
#
_symmetry.space_group_name_H-M   'P 1'
#
loop_
_entity.id
_entity.type
_entity.pdbx_description
1 polymer ?
#
loop_
_entity_poly.entity_id
_entity_poly.type
_entity_poly.pdbx_seq_one_letter_code
_entity_poly.pdbx_strand_id
1 'polypeptide(L)'
;MANLTKTTVMLPETLLQKARYYAVHHRTSLSQIVREGLSERMKKGQPEPASQESILSLTGTLDLGGKQPPPRAKLYEKHLKHKLGV
;
A
#
# COMPACT_ATOMS: atom_id res chain seq x y z
N MET A 1 18.65 -10.14 -10.28
CA MET A 1 19.00 -8.75 -10.62
C MET A 1 17.73 -8.03 -11.01
N ALA A 2 17.41 -6.88 -10.40
CA ALA A 2 16.18 -6.15 -10.69
C ALA A 2 16.14 -5.76 -12.18
N ASN A 3 15.00 -5.97 -12.85
CA ASN A 3 14.80 -5.65 -14.27
C ASN A 3 14.95 -4.14 -14.52
N LEU A 4 16.15 -3.71 -14.89
CA LEU A 4 16.43 -2.31 -15.21
C LEU A 4 15.96 -2.00 -16.63
N THR A 5 14.84 -1.30 -16.75
CA THR A 5 14.35 -0.82 -18.04
C THR A 5 14.99 0.52 -18.39
N LYS A 6 15.61 0.63 -19.57
CA LYS A 6 16.19 1.87 -20.08
C LYS A 6 15.17 2.55 -20.99
N THR A 7 14.81 3.78 -20.66
CA THR A 7 13.87 4.59 -21.44
C THR A 7 14.54 5.89 -21.85
N THR A 8 14.44 6.23 -23.14
CA THR A 8 14.93 7.49 -23.68
C THR A 8 13.75 8.45 -23.83
N VAL A 9 13.90 9.68 -23.35
CA VAL A 9 12.86 10.72 -23.42
C VAL A 9 13.47 11.99 -23.98
N MET A 10 12.76 12.63 -24.90
CA MET A 10 13.16 13.93 -25.44
C MET A 10 12.69 15.05 -24.51
N LEU A 11 13.61 15.91 -24.11
CA LEU A 11 13.34 17.06 -23.25
C LEU A 11 13.89 18.34 -23.88
N PRO A 12 13.26 19.49 -23.64
CA PRO A 12 13.83 20.79 -23.98
C PRO A 12 15.21 20.99 -23.36
N GLU A 13 16.14 21.56 -24.13
CA GLU A 13 17.53 21.72 -23.70
C GLU A 13 17.68 22.57 -22.43
N THR A 14 16.87 23.62 -22.31
CA THR A 14 16.87 24.51 -21.13
C THR A 14 16.54 23.77 -19.83
N LEU A 15 15.62 22.81 -19.88
CA LEU A 15 15.27 21.98 -18.72
C LEU A 15 16.38 20.97 -18.41
N LEU A 16 16.99 20.41 -19.45
CA LEU A 16 18.09 19.45 -19.31
C LEU A 16 19.33 20.11 -18.67
N GLN A 17 19.66 21.35 -19.05
CA GLN A 17 20.74 22.11 -18.44
C GLN A 17 20.49 22.37 -16.94
N LYS A 18 19.28 22.79 -16.57
CA LYS A 18 18.90 23.00 -15.16
C LYS A 18 19.01 21.71 -14.35
N ALA A 19 18.53 20.59 -14.91
CA ALA A 19 18.62 19.29 -14.26
C ALA A 19 20.08 18.83 -14.07
N ARG A 20 20.95 19.07 -15.06
CA ARG A 20 22.39 18.78 -14.95
C ARG A 20 23.06 19.61 -13.85
N TYR A 21 22.77 20.91 -13.81
CA TYR A 21 23.32 21.78 -12.78
C TYR A 21 22.93 21.32 -11.37
N TYR A 22 21.66 20.97 -11.19
CA TYR A 22 21.16 20.40 -9.94
C TYR A 22 21.87 19.08 -9.58
N ALA A 23 22.01 18.17 -10.55
CA ALA A 23 22.71 16.90 -10.34
C ALA A 23 24.15 17.08 -9.85
N VAL A 24 24.88 18.01 -10.45
CA VAL A 24 26.26 18.34 -10.04
C VAL A 24 26.27 18.93 -8.63
N HIS A 25 25.38 19.89 -8.34
CA HIS A 25 25.30 20.54 -7.03
C HIS A 25 25.01 19.56 -5.89
N HIS A 26 24.13 18.59 -6.13
CA HIS A 26 23.71 17.60 -5.14
C HIS A 26 24.54 16.30 -5.18
N ARG A 27 25.57 16.21 -6.04
CA ARG A 27 26.39 15.01 -6.23
C ARG A 27 25.57 13.75 -6.53
N THR A 28 24.47 13.89 -7.28
CA THR A 28 23.56 12.81 -7.68
C THR A 28 23.56 12.59 -9.18
N SER A 29 23.03 11.46 -9.64
CA SER A 29 22.88 11.19 -11.07
C SER A 29 21.53 11.68 -11.60
N LEU A 30 21.47 12.07 -12.89
CA LEU A 30 20.22 12.43 -13.55
C LEU A 30 19.17 11.32 -13.44
N SER A 31 19.59 10.07 -13.64
CA SER A 31 18.71 8.90 -13.54
C SER A 31 18.12 8.72 -12.15
N GLN A 32 18.89 9.06 -11.11
CA GLN A 32 18.42 9.01 -9.73
C GLN A 32 17.39 10.10 -9.46
N ILE A 33 17.65 11.34 -9.88
CA ILE A 33 16.71 12.46 -9.74
C ILE A 33 15.38 12.15 -10.43
N VAL A 34 15.44 11.63 -11.65
CA VAL A 34 14.23 11.24 -12.40
C VAL A 34 13.47 10.13 -11.67
N ARG A 35 14.18 9.12 -11.15
CA ARG A 35 13.57 8.01 -10.42
C ARG A 35 12.88 8.48 -9.13
N GLU A 36 13.54 9.33 -8.36
CA GLU A 36 13.01 9.89 -7.11
C GLU A 36 11.76 10.72 -7.41
N GLY A 37 11.83 11.65 -8.37
CA GLY A 37 10.69 12.50 -8.75
C GLY A 37 9.49 11.71 -9.30
N LEU A 38 9.74 10.63 -10.06
CA LEU A 38 8.67 9.72 -10.51
C LEU A 38 8.08 8.93 -9.33
N SER A 39 8.91 8.43 -8.42
CA SER A 39 8.44 7.65 -7.27
C SER A 39 7.53 8.47 -6.34
N GLU A 40 7.85 9.74 -6.12
CA GLU A 40 7.04 10.65 -5.32
C GLU A 40 5.67 10.90 -5.95
N ARG A 41 5.61 11.05 -7.28
CA ARG A 41 4.35 11.24 -8.00
C ARG A 41 3.51 9.97 -8.05
N MET A 42 4.14 8.80 -8.24
CA MET A 42 3.43 7.52 -8.24
C MET A 42 2.80 7.22 -6.88
N LYS A 43 3.48 7.52 -5.77
CA LYS A 43 2.93 7.35 -4.42
C LYS A 43 1.70 8.22 -4.16
N LYS A 44 1.65 9.43 -4.71
CA LYS A 44 0.51 10.36 -4.56
C LYS A 44 -0.70 10.00 -5.43
N GLY A 45 -0.49 9.27 -6.53
CA GLY A 45 -1.54 8.90 -7.48
C GLY A 45 -2.16 7.53 -7.25
N GLN A 46 -1.58 6.70 -6.39
CA GLN A 46 -2.23 5.46 -5.98
C GLN A 46 -3.25 5.80 -4.89
N PRO A 47 -4.55 5.46 -5.05
CA PRO A 47 -5.40 5.32 -3.89
C PRO A 47 -4.68 4.32 -2.98
N GLU A 48 -4.46 4.69 -1.71
CA GLU A 48 -3.96 3.71 -0.74
C GLU A 48 -4.82 2.45 -0.93
N PRO A 49 -4.21 1.25 -1.08
CA PRO A 49 -5.00 0.06 -1.02
C PRO A 49 -5.75 0.17 0.28
N ALA A 50 -7.08 0.23 0.21
CA ALA A 50 -7.93 0.23 1.37
C ALA A 50 -7.73 -1.14 2.03
N SER A 51 -6.61 -1.29 2.74
CA SER A 51 -6.48 -2.16 3.88
C SER A 51 -7.34 -1.49 4.94
N GLN A 52 -8.65 -1.55 4.71
CA GLN A 52 -9.63 -1.62 5.77
C GLN A 52 -9.30 -2.91 6.52
N GLU A 53 -8.24 -2.88 7.32
CA GLU A 53 -8.30 -3.52 8.62
C GLU A 53 -9.40 -2.76 9.35
N SER A 54 -10.63 -3.22 9.08
CA SER A 54 -11.85 -2.73 9.67
C SER A 54 -11.58 -2.56 11.16
N ILE A 55 -12.04 -1.48 11.78
CA ILE A 55 -12.03 -1.30 13.24
C ILE A 55 -12.61 -2.57 13.95
N LEU A 56 -13.39 -3.39 13.24
CA LEU A 56 -13.84 -4.71 13.66
C LEU A 56 -12.72 -5.75 13.90
N SER A 57 -11.57 -5.70 13.23
CA SER A 57 -10.42 -6.58 13.53
C SER A 57 -9.77 -6.23 14.88
N LEU A 58 -9.78 -4.95 15.25
CA LEU A 58 -9.31 -4.47 16.57
C LEU A 58 -10.28 -4.84 17.71
N THR A 59 -11.57 -5.01 17.43
CA THR A 59 -12.53 -5.48 18.45
C THR A 59 -12.36 -6.96 18.81
N GLY A 60 -11.67 -7.75 17.98
CA GLY A 60 -11.42 -9.17 18.24
C GLY A 60 -10.24 -9.47 19.17
N THR A 61 -9.39 -8.48 19.45
CA THR A 61 -8.13 -8.65 20.22
C THR A 61 -8.17 -8.06 21.62
N LEU A 62 -9.28 -7.43 22.03
CA LEU A 62 -9.53 -7.13 23.44
C LEU A 62 -9.93 -8.43 24.14
N ASP A 63 -8.91 -9.21 24.55
CA ASP A 63 -9.04 -10.34 25.48
C ASP A 63 -9.52 -9.80 26.84
N LEU A 64 -10.81 -9.50 26.93
CA LEU A 64 -11.52 -9.19 28.16
C LEU A 64 -11.80 -10.51 28.91
N GLY A 65 -10.74 -11.20 29.36
CA GLY A 65 -10.78 -12.22 30.41
C GLY A 65 -11.84 -13.33 30.31
N GLY A 66 -12.41 -13.56 29.13
CA GLY A 66 -13.60 -14.37 28.91
C GLY A 66 -13.41 -15.23 27.67
N LYS A 67 -13.79 -16.51 27.78
CA LYS A 67 -13.56 -17.53 26.74
C LYS A 67 -13.94 -17.00 25.35
N GLN A 68 -13.01 -17.15 24.41
CA GLN A 68 -13.16 -16.73 23.02
C GLN A 68 -14.51 -17.18 22.46
N PRO A 69 -15.32 -16.27 21.87
CA PRO A 69 -16.64 -16.64 21.41
C PRO A 69 -16.53 -17.72 20.32
N PRO A 70 -17.43 -18.72 20.32
CA PRO A 70 -17.38 -19.80 19.36
C PRO A 70 -17.51 -19.24 17.94
N PRO A 71 -16.83 -19.85 16.95
CA PRO A 71 -16.83 -19.40 15.57
C PRO A 71 -18.26 -19.33 15.02
N ARG A 72 -18.52 -18.34 14.15
CA ARG A 72 -19.85 -18.03 13.59
C ARG A 72 -20.59 -19.24 13.01
N ALA A 73 -19.85 -20.20 12.44
CA ALA A 73 -20.42 -21.45 11.92
C ALA A 73 -21.20 -22.23 13.00
N LYS A 74 -20.67 -22.33 14.22
CA LYS A 74 -21.32 -23.04 15.33
C LYS A 74 -22.55 -22.30 15.85
N LEU A 75 -22.55 -20.97 15.79
CA LEU A 75 -23.72 -20.16 16.15
C LEU A 75 -24.87 -20.36 15.16
N TYR A 76 -24.54 -20.46 13.87
CA TYR A 76 -25.51 -20.70 12.82
C TYR A 76 -26.14 -22.08 12.94
N GLU A 77 -25.33 -23.12 13.16
CA GLU A 77 -25.84 -24.48 13.42
C GLU A 77 -26.76 -24.53 14.65
N LYS A 78 -26.38 -23.86 15.75
CA LYS A 78 -27.21 -23.80 16.95
C LYS A 78 -28.54 -23.09 16.70
N HIS A 79 -28.55 -22.02 15.90
CA HIS A 79 -29.77 -21.32 15.53
C HIS A 79 -30.67 -22.17 14.64
N LEU A 80 -30.11 -22.88 13.66
CA LEU A 80 -30.86 -23.79 12.80
C LEU A 80 -31.47 -24.96 13.57
N LYS A 81 -30.71 -25.59 14.48
CA LYS A 81 -31.23 -26.65 15.36
C LYS A 81 -32.43 -26.19 16.19
N HIS A 82 -32.30 -25.00 16.81
CA HIS A 82 -33.39 -24.41 17.58
C HIS A 82 -34.61 -24.05 16.71
N LYS A 83 -34.42 -23.61 15.46
CA LYS A 83 -35.53 -23.31 14.54
C LYS A 83 -36.20 -24.56 13.98
N LEU A 84 -35.45 -25.64 13.81
CA LEU A 84 -35.92 -26.91 13.26
C LEU A 84 -36.45 -27.87 14.35
N GLY A 85 -36.38 -27.48 15.62
CA GLY A 85 -36.94 -28.25 16.74
C GLY A 85 -36.20 -29.56 17.02
N VAL A 86 -34.90 -29.61 16.72
CA VAL A 86 -34.00 -30.76 17.02
C VAL A 86 -32.97 -30.36 18.06
#